data_AF-A0A537G4Z5-F1
#
_entry.id   AF-A0A537G4Z5-F1
#
_cell.length_a   1.000
_cell.length_b   1.000
_cell.length_c   1.000
_cell.angle_alpha   90.00
_cell.angle_beta   90.00
_cell.angle_gamma   90.00
#
_symmetry.space_group_name_H-M   'P 1'
#
loop_
_entity.id
_entity.type
_entity.pdbx_description
1 polymer ?
#
loop_
_entity_poly.entity_id
_entity_poly.type
_entity_poly.pdbx_seq_one_letter_code
_entity_poly.pdbx_strand_id
1 'polypeptide(L)' 'MKKLFFFLLLATAFSVRAQPYPSKPIKIIIPFPPGNTTDIMTRLIGPKIAERLGQQIVVE' A
#
# COMPACT_ATOMS: atom_id res chain seq x y z
N MET A 1 32.34 -27.33 16.70
CA MET A 1 31.10 -27.42 15.87
C MET A 1 30.02 -26.41 16.28
N LYS A 2 29.74 -26.20 17.58
CA LYS A 2 28.74 -25.20 18.05
C LYS A 2 29.01 -23.75 17.59
N LYS A 3 30.28 -23.32 17.53
CA LYS A 3 30.68 -21.98 17.06
C LYS A 3 30.37 -21.73 15.58
N LEU A 4 30.46 -22.78 14.74
CA LEU A 4 30.16 -22.70 13.31
C LEU A 4 28.65 -22.57 13.08
N PHE A 5 27.86 -23.29 13.88
CA PHE A 5 26.39 -23.19 13.86
C PHE A 5 25.90 -21.82 14.35
N PHE A 6 26.55 -21.25 15.36
CA PHE A 6 26.26 -19.90 15.86
C PHE A 6 26.58 -18.81 14.82
N PHE A 7 27.68 -18.97 14.09
CA PHE A 7 28.07 -18.04 13.01
C PHE A 7 27.10 -18.09 11.83
N LEU A 8 26.58 -19.28 11.51
CA LEU A 8 25.57 -19.48 10.47
C LEU A 8 24.22 -18.83 10.84
N LEU A 9 23.83 -18.87 12.12
CA LEU A 9 22.59 -18.26 12.61
C LEU A 9 22.62 -16.72 12.58
N LEU A 10 23.79 -16.12 12.79
CA LEU A 10 23.98 -14.66 12.75
C LEU A 10 23.98 -14.12 11.31
N ALA A 11 24.40 -14.93 10.34
CA ALA A 11 24.40 -14.59 8.91
C ALA A 11 22.99 -14.54 8.30
N THR A 12 21.99 -15.17 8.93
CA THR A 12 20.59 -15.17 8.46
C THR A 12 19.74 -14.03 9.03
N ALA A 13 20.33 -13.13 9.83
CA ALA A 13 19.64 -11.96 10.38
C ALA A 13 19.48 -10.86 9.31
N PHE A 14 18.69 -11.12 8.26
CA PHE A 14 18.28 -10.08 7.32
C PHE A 14 17.31 -9.12 8.01
N SER A 15 17.64 -7.83 8.01
CA SER A 15 16.71 -6.79 8.44
C SER A 15 15.52 -6.72 7.49
N VAL A 16 14.31 -6.95 8.02
CA VAL A 16 13.07 -6.65 7.29
C VAL A 16 13.02 -5.14 7.06
N ARG A 17 12.91 -4.71 5.79
CA ARG A 17 12.69 -3.31 5.43
C ARG A 17 11.20 -3.09 5.24
N ALA A 18 10.64 -2.12 5.96
CA ALA A 18 9.27 -1.68 5.72
C ALA A 18 9.13 -1.16 4.28
N GLN A 19 8.02 -1.51 3.63
CA GLN A 19 7.71 -1.00 2.30
C GLN A 19 7.27 0.47 2.39
N PRO A 20 7.67 1.33 1.44
CA PRO A 20 7.17 2.69 1.38
C PRO A 20 5.68 2.67 0.99
N TYR A 21 4.87 3.50 1.67
CA TYR A 21 3.47 3.69 1.31
C TYR A 21 3.34 4.72 0.18
N PRO A 22 2.42 4.52 -0.79
CA PRO A 22 1.58 3.34 -0.98
C PRO A 22 2.27 2.27 -1.85
N SER A 23 2.22 1.01 -1.42
CA SER A 23 2.81 -0.14 -2.12
C SER A 23 1.80 -0.94 -2.95
N LYS A 24 0.53 -0.54 -2.95
CA LYS A 24 -0.59 -1.18 -3.66
C LYS A 24 -1.68 -0.15 -3.98
N PRO A 25 -2.60 -0.46 -4.91
CA PRO A 25 -3.76 0.38 -5.16
C PRO A 25 -4.54 0.71 -3.88
N ILE A 26 -4.99 1.96 -3.79
CA ILE A 26 -5.76 2.47 -2.65
C ILE A 26 -7.24 2.33 -2.98
N LYS A 27 -7.99 1.69 -2.08
CA LYS A 27 -9.45 1.57 -2.17
C LYS A 27 -10.11 2.65 -1.32
N ILE A 28 -10.98 3.43 -1.94
CA ILE A 28 -11.83 4.40 -1.25
C ILE A 28 -13.22 3.78 -1.16
N ILE A 29 -13.63 3.46 0.06
CA ILE A 29 -14.92 2.83 0.35
C ILE A 29 -15.95 3.93 0.61
N ILE A 30 -17.01 3.94 -0.18
CA ILE A 30 -18.11 4.89 -0.07
C ILE A 30 -19.36 4.10 0.36
N PRO A 31 -19.86 4.28 1.60
CA PRO A 31 -20.97 3.50 2.13
C PRO A 31 -22.34 3.98 1.59
N PHE A 32 -22.39 4.39 0.33
CA PHE A 32 -23.56 4.91 -0.35
C PHE A 32 -23.66 4.31 -1.75
N PRO A 33 -24.85 4.28 -2.36
CA PRO A 33 -25.01 3.83 -3.73
C PRO A 33 -24.15 4.64 -4.72
N PRO A 34 -23.71 4.03 -5.84
CA PRO A 34 -23.05 4.74 -6.92
C PRO A 34 -23.91 5.91 -7.44
N GLY A 35 -23.25 7.02 -7.76
CA GLY A 35 -23.87 8.25 -8.27
C GLY A 35 -24.22 9.29 -7.20
N ASN A 36 -23.95 9.03 -5.92
CA ASN A 36 -24.06 10.06 -4.88
C ASN A 36 -22.98 11.15 -5.07
N THR A 37 -23.20 12.36 -4.53
CA THR A 37 -22.24 13.46 -4.49
C THR A 37 -20.84 13.01 -4.05
N THR A 38 -20.72 12.22 -2.98
CA THR A 38 -19.41 11.73 -2.52
C THR A 38 -18.72 10.87 -3.58
N ASP A 39 -19.46 9.97 -4.20
CA ASP A 39 -18.97 9.05 -5.24
C ASP A 39 -18.54 9.81 -6.51
N ILE A 40 -19.32 10.80 -6.94
CA ILE A 40 -18.97 11.68 -8.06
C ILE A 40 -17.69 12.46 -7.73
N MET A 41 -17.64 13.10 -6.56
CA MET A 41 -16.48 13.91 -6.17
C MET A 41 -15.22 13.06 -6.07
N THR A 42 -15.30 11.86 -5.48
CA THR A 42 -14.17 10.94 -5.37
C THR A 42 -13.66 10.50 -6.75
N ARG A 43 -14.55 10.23 -7.71
CA ARG A 43 -14.11 9.90 -9.09
C ARG A 43 -13.49 11.08 -9.83
N LEU A 44 -13.91 12.31 -9.53
CA LEU A 44 -13.31 13.51 -10.11
C LEU A 44 -11.89 13.77 -9.56
N ILE A 45 -11.67 13.58 -8.26
CA ILE A 45 -10.36 13.84 -7.63
C ILE A 45 -9.39 12.66 -7.71
N GLY A 46 -9.90 11.43 -7.85
CA GLY A 46 -9.12 10.19 -7.85
C GLY A 46 -7.91 10.20 -8.80
N PRO A 47 -8.03 10.64 -10.06
CA PRO A 47 -6.89 10.74 -10.98
C PRO A 47 -5.76 11.63 -10.47
N LYS A 48 -6.10 12.77 -9.83
CA LYS A 48 -5.08 13.69 -9.30
C LYS A 48 -4.37 13.12 -8.07
N ILE A 49 -5.09 12.37 -7.25
CA ILE A 49 -4.52 11.64 -6.12
C ILE A 49 -3.59 10.53 -6.63
N ALA A 50 -4.01 9.79 -7.66
CA ALA A 50 -3.19 8.76 -8.30
C ALA A 50 -1.89 9.32 -8.87
N GLU A 51 -1.94 10.47 -9.56
CA GLU A 51 -0.77 11.17 -10.09
C GLU A 51 0.23 11.55 -8.98
N ARG A 52 -0.27 12.01 -7.83
CA ARG A 52 0.58 12.42 -6.70
C ARG A 52 1.17 11.24 -5.93
N LEU A 53 0.43 10.15 -5.80
CA LEU A 53 0.82 8.99 -4.99
C LEU A 53 1.48 7.87 -5.79
N GLY A 54 1.42 7.92 -7.13
CA GLY A 54 2.00 6.91 -8.01
C GLY A 54 1.30 5.54 -7.93
N GLN A 55 0.10 5.49 -7.34
CA GLN A 55 -0.69 4.28 -7.17
C GLN A 55 -2.12 4.52 -7.64
N GLN A 56 -2.74 3.47 -8.17
CA GLN A 56 -4.13 3.53 -8.63
C GLN A 56 -5.08 3.79 -7.47
N ILE A 57 -6.10 4.61 -7.71
CA ILE A 57 -7.25 4.80 -6.81
C ILE A 57 -8.43 4.00 -7.35
N VAL A 58 -9.02 3.15 -6.50
CA VAL A 58 -10.20 2.34 -6.79
C VAL A 58 -11.33 2.82 -5.88
N VAL A 59 -12.50 3.10 -6.44
CA VAL A 59 -13.68 3.52 -5.67
C VAL A 59 -14.64 2.34 -5.55
N GLU A 60 -15.00 1.95 -4.33
CA GLU A 60 -15.86 0.81 -3.99
C GLU A 60 -17.05 1.24 -3.13
#